data_AF-A0AAW2BCB8-F1
#
_entry.id   AF-A0AAW2BCB8-F1
#
_cell.length_a   1.000
_cell.length_b   1.000
_cell.length_c   1.000
_cell.angle_alpha   90.00
_cell.angle_beta   90.00
_cell.angle_gamma   90.00
#
_symmetry.space_group_name_H-M   'P 1'
#
loop_
_entity.id
_entity.type
_entity.pdbx_description
1 polymer ?
#
loop_
_entity_poly.entity_id
_entity_poly.type
_entity_poly.pdbx_seq_one_letter_code
_entity_poly.pdbx_strand_id
1 'polypeptide(L)'
;MVTDSAFNYVSTGKLLCEKYKTISWSPCAAHCPNLVLQDMGNMPHVDNLKKRASKVTVFIYNHVALIAWLRNRPGWTDIVRPGATRFATTFLSFGSIHVHKHDLQALVTSKFFVDNRLARESKAKEAVAIILDNSF
;
A
#
# COMPACT_ATOMS: atom_id res chain seq x y z
N MET A 1 -8.00 29.21 7.19
CA MET A 1 -8.11 28.18 6.13
C MET A 1 -6.87 27.30 6.16
N VAL A 2 -7.05 25.99 5.98
CA VAL A 2 -5.95 25.02 5.92
C VAL A 2 -6.07 24.25 4.61
N THR A 3 -5.01 24.22 3.80
CA THR A 3 -4.96 23.48 2.52
C THR A 3 -3.68 22.65 2.44
N ASP A 4 -3.58 21.72 1.49
CA ASP A 4 -2.30 21.06 1.23
C ASP A 4 -1.23 22.06 0.72
N SER A 5 0.04 21.65 0.76
CA SER A 5 1.19 22.52 0.44
C SER A 5 1.61 22.46 -1.03
N ALA A 6 0.78 21.93 -1.94
CA ALA A 6 1.07 22.03 -3.35
C ALA A 6 1.19 23.50 -3.78
N PHE A 7 2.11 23.77 -4.69
CA PHE A 7 2.56 25.12 -5.03
C PHE A 7 1.41 26.07 -5.43
N ASN A 8 0.42 25.55 -6.15
CA ASN A 8 -0.79 26.28 -6.53
C ASN A 8 -1.61 26.72 -5.30
N TYR A 9 -1.81 25.84 -4.31
CA TYR A 9 -2.57 26.19 -3.10
C TYR A 9 -1.81 27.10 -2.15
N VAL A 10 -0.48 26.98 -2.08
CA VAL A 10 0.35 27.95 -1.36
C VAL A 10 0.20 29.34 -1.98
N SER A 11 0.26 29.44 -3.30
CA SER A 11 0.13 30.71 -4.03
C SER A 11 -1.26 31.31 -3.86
N THR A 12 -2.32 30.51 -4.05
CA THR A 12 -3.71 30.94 -3.83
C THR A 12 -3.98 31.33 -2.38
N GLY A 13 -3.44 30.58 -1.41
CA GLY A 13 -3.58 30.89 0.02
C GLY A 13 -2.99 32.25 0.39
N LYS A 14 -1.79 32.57 -0.13
CA LYS A 14 -1.15 33.88 0.04
C LYS A 14 -1.99 35.01 -0.56
N LEU A 15 -2.46 34.87 -1.80
CA LEU A 15 -3.31 35.86 -2.47
C LEU A 15 -4.62 36.11 -1.70
N LEU A 16 -5.22 35.07 -1.13
CA LEU A 16 -6.42 35.21 -0.29
C LEU A 16 -6.13 35.99 0.99
N CYS A 17 -5.02 35.72 1.68
CA CYS A 17 -4.61 36.47 2.87
C CYS A 17 -4.27 37.93 2.56
N GLU A 18 -3.74 38.21 1.37
CA GLU A 18 -3.47 39.57 0.91
C GLU A 18 -4.76 40.35 0.66
N LYS A 19 -5.71 39.74 -0.08
CA LYS A 19 -6.99 40.35 -0.44
C LYS A 19 -7.96 40.49 0.74
N TYR A 20 -7.97 39.52 1.65
CA TYR A 20 -8.91 39.45 2.77
C TYR A 20 -8.14 39.30 4.08
N LYS A 21 -7.89 40.41 4.78
CA LYS A 21 -7.12 40.45 6.05
C LYS A 21 -7.76 39.65 7.19
N THR A 22 -9.04 39.30 7.07
CA THR A 22 -9.76 38.43 8.02
C THR A 22 -9.51 36.93 7.79
N ILE A 23 -8.88 36.56 6.67
CA ILE A 23 -8.57 35.17 6.34
C ILE A 23 -7.09 34.92 6.58
N SER A 24 -6.79 34.01 7.51
CA SER A 24 -5.44 33.45 7.68
C SER A 24 -5.33 32.10 6.99
N TRP A 25 -4.20 31.82 6.36
CA TRP A 25 -3.89 30.55 5.70
C TRP A 25 -2.72 29.87 6.41
N SER A 26 -2.80 28.53 6.51
CA SER A 26 -1.70 27.70 6.98
C SER A 26 -1.65 26.39 6.20
N PRO A 27 -0.46 25.79 6.01
CA PRO A 27 -0.33 24.50 5.35
C PRO A 27 -0.91 23.37 6.22
N CYS A 28 -1.42 22.34 5.58
CA CYS A 28 -1.91 21.14 6.24
C CYS A 28 -0.78 20.39 6.94
N ALA A 29 -0.89 20.22 8.26
CA ALA A 29 0.09 19.49 9.07
C ALA A 29 0.24 18.02 8.64
N ALA A 30 -0.83 17.40 8.10
CA ALA A 30 -0.78 16.02 7.60
C ALA A 30 0.02 15.89 6.29
N HIS A 31 0.35 17.00 5.62
CA HIS A 31 1.14 16.98 4.40
C HIS A 31 2.62 16.69 4.66
N CYS A 32 3.20 17.25 5.73
CA CYS A 32 4.62 17.05 6.05
C CYS A 32 4.99 15.57 6.27
N PRO A 33 4.24 14.78 7.08
CA PRO A 33 4.49 13.35 7.20
C PRO A 33 4.36 12.60 5.87
N ASN A 34 3.40 12.98 5.01
CA ASN A 34 3.20 12.32 3.72
C ASN A 34 4.36 12.57 2.75
N LEU A 35 5.00 13.74 2.78
CA LEU A 35 6.22 14.03 2.02
C LEU A 35 7.43 13.24 2.54
N VAL A 36 7.59 13.13 3.86
CA VAL A 36 8.66 12.28 4.44
C VAL A 36 8.50 10.82 3.99
N LEU A 37 7.27 10.31 4.00
CA LEU A 37 6.97 8.97 3.51
C LEU A 37 7.14 8.84 1.99
N GLN A 38 6.97 9.92 1.23
CA GLN A 38 7.30 9.95 -0.19
C GLN A 38 8.80 9.73 -0.40
N ASP A 39 9.64 10.51 0.28
CA ASP A 39 11.09 10.44 0.16
C ASP A 39 11.62 9.08 0.59
N MET A 40 11.15 8.56 1.73
CA MET A 40 11.44 7.19 2.16
C MET A 40 11.00 6.17 1.11
N GLY A 41 9.82 6.37 0.56
CA GLY A 41 9.25 5.53 -0.46
C GLY A 41 10.03 5.51 -1.78
N ASN A 42 10.83 6.55 -2.06
CA ASN A 42 11.63 6.67 -3.28
C ASN A 42 13.02 6.05 -3.12
N MET A 43 13.41 5.64 -1.90
CA MET A 43 14.67 4.93 -1.69
C MET A 43 14.64 3.60 -2.46
N PRO A 44 15.73 3.20 -3.16
CA PRO A 44 15.70 2.04 -4.06
C PRO A 44 15.23 0.73 -3.42
N HIS A 45 15.63 0.48 -2.18
CA HIS A 45 15.23 -0.71 -1.43
C HIS A 45 13.73 -0.69 -1.06
N VAL A 46 13.20 0.48 -0.68
CA VAL A 46 11.78 0.66 -0.40
C VAL A 46 10.96 0.57 -1.68
N ASP A 47 11.39 1.20 -2.78
CA ASP A 47 10.71 1.08 -4.07
C ASP A 47 10.63 -0.37 -4.57
N ASN A 48 11.70 -1.16 -4.39
CA ASN A 48 11.66 -2.59 -4.64
C ASN A 48 10.63 -3.30 -3.76
N LEU A 49 10.60 -2.99 -2.46
CA LEU A 49 9.60 -3.52 -1.53
C LEU A 49 8.17 -3.17 -1.95
N LYS A 50 7.93 -1.93 -2.40
CA LYS A 50 6.64 -1.48 -2.95
C LYS A 50 6.20 -2.34 -4.12
N LYS A 51 7.11 -2.59 -5.07
CA LYS A 51 6.84 -3.41 -6.25
C LYS A 51 6.51 -4.86 -5.85
N ARG A 52 7.25 -5.44 -4.91
CA ARG A 52 6.99 -6.79 -4.38
C ARG A 52 5.63 -6.89 -3.68
N ALA A 53 5.34 -5.97 -2.76
CA ALA A 53 4.06 -5.92 -2.06
C ALA A 53 2.88 -5.73 -3.02
N SER A 54 3.05 -4.88 -4.05
CA SER A 54 2.05 -4.68 -5.10
C SER A 54 1.79 -5.97 -5.89
N LYS A 55 2.83 -6.71 -6.29
CA LYS A 55 2.68 -8.01 -6.98
C LYS A 55 1.86 -9.01 -6.17
N VAL A 56 2.15 -9.14 -4.87
CA VAL A 56 1.40 -10.02 -3.96
C VAL A 56 -0.05 -9.58 -3.85
N THR A 57 -0.28 -8.29 -3.58
CA THR A 57 -1.62 -7.74 -3.37
C THR A 57 -2.47 -7.85 -4.64
N VAL A 58 -1.93 -7.46 -5.79
CA VAL A 58 -2.61 -7.55 -7.09
C VAL A 58 -2.92 -9.00 -7.43
N PHE A 59 -1.99 -9.93 -7.21
CA PHE A 59 -2.23 -11.35 -7.45
C PHE A 59 -3.42 -11.85 -6.62
N ILE A 60 -3.36 -11.69 -5.30
CA ILE A 60 -4.43 -12.16 -4.41
C ILE A 60 -5.78 -11.54 -4.77
N TYR A 61 -5.83 -10.22 -4.94
CA TYR A 61 -7.09 -9.52 -5.16
C TYR A 61 -7.70 -9.68 -6.55
N ASN A 62 -6.92 -10.15 -7.53
CA ASN A 62 -7.44 -10.52 -8.85
C ASN A 62 -8.09 -11.91 -8.86
N HIS A 63 -7.93 -12.71 -7.80
CA HIS A 63 -8.45 -14.07 -7.73
C HIS A 63 -9.42 -14.21 -6.55
N VAL A 64 -10.72 -14.08 -6.84
CA VAL A 64 -11.80 -14.13 -5.83
C VAL A 64 -11.73 -15.37 -4.93
N ALA A 65 -11.34 -16.52 -5.49
CA ALA A 65 -11.20 -17.76 -4.73
C ALA A 65 -10.09 -17.69 -3.67
N LEU A 66 -8.98 -16.99 -3.94
CA LEU A 66 -7.89 -16.79 -2.97
C LEU A 66 -8.32 -15.87 -1.83
N ILE A 67 -9.03 -14.79 -2.17
CA ILE A 67 -9.60 -13.87 -1.17
C ILE A 67 -10.60 -14.61 -0.28
N ALA A 68 -11.50 -15.40 -0.87
CA ALA A 68 -12.48 -16.18 -0.13
C ALA A 68 -11.81 -17.16 0.83
N TRP A 69 -10.72 -17.81 0.40
CA TRP A 69 -9.93 -18.68 1.26
C TRP A 69 -9.30 -17.91 2.43
N LEU A 70 -8.70 -16.74 2.18
CA LEU A 70 -8.07 -15.91 3.21
C LEU A 70 -9.09 -15.37 4.22
N ARG A 71 -10.29 -15.00 3.77
CA ARG A 71 -11.37 -14.51 4.64
C ARG A 71 -11.90 -15.56 5.62
N ASN A 72 -11.64 -16.85 5.37
CA ASN A 72 -11.97 -17.92 6.31
C ASN A 72 -10.90 -18.11 7.41
N ARG A 73 -9.77 -17.39 7.34
CA ARG A 73 -8.73 -17.43 8.37
C ARG A 73 -9.17 -16.61 9.59
N PRO A 74 -8.95 -17.12 10.81
CA PRO A 74 -9.27 -16.38 12.03
C PRO A 74 -8.42 -15.10 12.10
N GLY A 75 -9.07 -13.96 12.32
CA GLY A 75 -8.39 -12.67 12.43
C GLY A 75 -7.97 -12.04 11.10
N TRP A 76 -8.40 -12.57 9.95
CA TRP A 76 -8.12 -11.95 8.66
C TRP A 76 -8.71 -10.53 8.57
N THR A 77 -7.88 -9.59 8.15
CA THR A 77 -8.31 -8.26 7.71
C THR A 77 -7.80 -8.03 6.29
N ASP A 78 -8.59 -7.35 5.45
CA ASP A 78 -8.19 -7.12 4.07
C ASP A 78 -6.87 -6.32 4.02
N ILE A 79 -5.96 -6.73 3.11
CA ILE A 79 -4.68 -6.05 2.95
C ILE A 79 -4.92 -4.64 2.44
N VAL A 80 -4.35 -3.66 3.15
CA VAL A 80 -4.41 -2.26 2.74
C VAL A 80 -3.75 -2.11 1.37
N ARG A 81 -4.50 -1.62 0.39
CA ARG A 81 -3.99 -1.40 -0.96
C ARG A 81 -3.24 -0.08 -1.04
N PRO A 82 -2.04 -0.05 -1.65
CA PRO A 82 -1.35 1.21 -1.91
C PRO A 82 -2.20 2.12 -2.80
N GLY A 83 -2.44 3.35 -2.34
CA GLY A 83 -3.09 4.41 -3.10
C GLY A 83 -2.07 5.24 -3.86
N ALA A 84 -2.33 5.51 -5.14
CA ALA A 84 -1.42 6.25 -6.02
C ALA A 84 -1.04 7.66 -5.51
N THR A 85 -1.91 8.30 -4.73
CA THR A 85 -1.76 9.68 -4.25
C THR A 85 -1.44 9.80 -2.76
N ARG A 86 -1.31 8.68 -2.03
CA ARG A 86 -1.12 8.67 -0.57
C ARG A 86 0.02 7.76 -0.16
N PHE A 87 1.21 8.32 0.01
CA PHE A 87 2.42 7.54 0.32
C PHE A 87 2.30 6.74 1.61
N ALA A 88 1.61 7.27 2.62
CA ALA A 88 1.34 6.56 3.87
C ALA A 88 0.64 5.21 3.67
N THR A 89 -0.25 5.08 2.68
CA THR A 89 -0.96 3.82 2.42
C THR A 89 -0.03 2.71 1.95
N THR A 90 1.13 3.07 1.38
CA THR A 90 2.15 2.09 0.99
C THR A 90 2.77 1.42 2.20
N PHE A 91 3.07 2.20 3.25
CA PHE A 91 3.62 1.68 4.50
C PHE A 91 2.57 0.89 5.30
N LEU A 92 1.31 1.34 5.28
CA LEU A 92 0.20 0.56 5.85
C LEU A 92 0.00 -0.78 5.14
N SER A 93 0.20 -0.82 3.81
CA SER A 93 0.20 -2.06 3.03
C SER A 93 1.29 -3.02 3.49
N PHE A 94 2.51 -2.53 3.70
CA PHE A 94 3.60 -3.35 4.25
C PHE A 94 3.27 -3.92 5.62
N GLY A 95 2.76 -3.08 6.53
CA GLY A 95 2.35 -3.53 7.86
C GLY A 95 1.27 -4.62 7.80
N SER A 96 0.27 -4.45 6.93
CA SER A 96 -0.80 -5.42 6.76
C SER A 96 -0.33 -6.75 6.15
N ILE A 97 0.55 -6.71 5.14
CA ILE A 97 1.17 -7.92 4.57
C ILE A 97 2.01 -8.63 5.63
N HIS A 98 2.75 -7.88 6.45
CA HIS A 98 3.58 -8.45 7.51
C HIS A 98 2.74 -9.15 8.58
N VAL A 99 1.67 -8.51 9.06
CA VAL A 99 0.71 -9.11 10.01
C VAL A 99 0.12 -10.41 9.47
N HIS A 100 -0.23 -10.45 8.18
CA HIS A 100 -0.83 -11.60 7.53
C HIS A 100 0.19 -12.56 6.87
N LYS A 101 1.50 -12.40 7.12
CA LYS A 101 2.55 -13.18 6.45
C LYS A 101 2.31 -14.68 6.57
N HIS A 102 1.97 -15.16 7.77
CA HIS A 102 1.72 -16.59 8.00
C HIS A 102 0.47 -17.11 7.28
N ASP A 103 -0.60 -16.31 7.17
CA ASP A 103 -1.80 -16.70 6.42
C ASP A 103 -1.54 -16.73 4.92
N LEU A 104 -0.74 -15.80 4.41
CA LEU A 104 -0.29 -15.78 3.02
C LEU A 104 0.58 -16.99 2.69
N GLN A 105 1.53 -17.33 3.57
CA GLN A 105 2.35 -18.53 3.45
C GLN A 105 1.47 -19.79 3.47
N ALA A 106 0.54 -19.88 4.42
CA ALA A 106 -0.39 -21.00 4.50
C ALA A 106 -1.25 -21.14 3.24
N LEU A 107 -1.72 -20.03 2.64
CA LEU A 107 -2.46 -20.04 1.39
C LEU A 107 -1.62 -20.69 0.28
N VAL A 108 -0.40 -20.19 0.04
CA VAL A 108 0.41 -20.63 -1.11
C VAL A 108 0.99 -22.03 -0.96
N THR A 109 1.07 -22.55 0.27
CA THR A 109 1.45 -23.95 0.54
C THR A 109 0.24 -24.87 0.71
N SER A 110 -0.99 -24.35 0.70
CA SER A 110 -2.19 -25.15 0.88
C SER A 110 -2.45 -26.04 -0.34
N LYS A 111 -3.06 -27.22 -0.09
CA LYS A 111 -3.54 -28.09 -1.17
C LYS A 111 -4.54 -27.37 -2.09
N PHE A 112 -5.36 -26.47 -1.53
CA PHE A 112 -6.27 -25.60 -2.29
C PHE A 112 -5.57 -24.78 -3.36
N PHE A 113 -4.38 -24.26 -3.08
CA PHE A 113 -3.60 -23.48 -4.03
C PHE A 113 -2.76 -24.36 -4.95
N VAL A 114 -2.01 -25.33 -4.39
CA VAL A 114 -1.06 -26.17 -5.15
C VAL A 114 -1.75 -27.00 -6.23
N ASP A 115 -2.95 -27.52 -5.95
CA ASP A 115 -3.71 -28.31 -6.92
C ASP A 115 -4.44 -27.43 -7.96
N ASN A 116 -4.47 -26.10 -7.76
CA ASN A 116 -5.15 -25.16 -8.63
C ASN A 116 -4.30 -24.83 -9.88
N ARG A 117 -4.96 -24.68 -11.04
CA ARG A 117 -4.30 -24.21 -12.27
C ARG A 117 -3.58 -22.87 -12.08
N LEU A 118 -4.10 -22.02 -11.19
CA LEU A 118 -3.49 -20.73 -10.83
C LEU A 118 -2.03 -20.87 -10.39
N ALA A 119 -1.66 -21.92 -9.65
CA ALA A 119 -0.28 -22.11 -9.18
C ALA A 119 0.73 -22.29 -10.32
N ARG A 120 0.27 -22.62 -11.54
CA ARG A 120 1.13 -22.79 -12.72
C ARG A 120 1.41 -21.47 -13.44
N GLU A 121 0.65 -20.41 -13.15
CA GLU A 121 0.81 -19.11 -13.81
C GLU A 121 2.12 -18.40 -13.40
N SER A 122 2.71 -17.67 -14.35
CA SER A 122 3.96 -16.92 -14.08
C SER A 122 3.81 -15.92 -12.92
N LYS A 123 2.69 -15.18 -12.90
CA LYS A 123 2.36 -14.23 -11.83
C LYS A 123 2.21 -14.90 -10.47
N ALA A 124 1.65 -16.11 -10.44
CA ALA A 124 1.51 -16.88 -9.22
C ALA A 124 2.88 -17.32 -8.69
N LYS A 125 3.76 -17.84 -9.55
CA LYS A 125 5.12 -18.23 -9.17
C LYS A 125 5.92 -17.07 -8.60
N GLU A 126 5.78 -15.89 -9.20
CA GLU A 126 6.41 -14.67 -8.70
C GLU A 126 5.87 -14.26 -7.31
N ALA A 127 4.55 -14.24 -7.13
CA ALA A 127 3.94 -13.94 -5.84
C ALA A 127 4.33 -14.95 -4.76
N VAL A 128 4.37 -16.24 -5.09
CA VAL A 128 4.80 -17.33 -4.20
C VAL A 128 6.26 -17.14 -3.77
N ALA A 129 7.16 -16.86 -4.72
CA ALA A 129 8.57 -16.59 -4.40
C ALA A 129 8.72 -15.40 -3.45
N ILE A 130 7.88 -14.37 -3.61
CA ILE A 130 7.88 -13.22 -2.71
C ILE A 130 7.34 -13.58 -1.31
N ILE A 131 6.23 -14.32 -1.22
CA ILE A 131 5.57 -14.69 0.04
C ILE A 131 6.43 -15.65 0.89
N LEU A 132 7.16 -16.55 0.24
CA LEU A 132 8.02 -17.53 0.91
C LEU A 132 9.42 -16.99 1.26
N ASP A 133 9.76 -15.79 0.79
CA ASP A 133 11.01 -15.14 1.15
C ASP A 133 10.98 -14.69 2.61
N ASN A 134 11.88 -15.26 3.42
CA ASN A 134 11.99 -14.89 4.83
C ASN A 134 12.59 -13.50 5.04
N SER A 135 13.27 -12.94 4.04
CA SER A 135 13.79 -11.57 4.06
C SER A 135 12.75 -10.52 3.65
N PHE A 136 11.55 -10.96 3.23
CA PHE A 136 10.42 -10.11 2.87
C PHE A 136 9.43 -9.91 4.02
#